data_AF-A0AB33ZFQ1-F1
#
_entry.id   AF-A0AB33ZFQ1-F1
#
_cell.length_a   1.000
_cell.length_b   1.000
_cell.length_c   1.000
_cell.angle_alpha   90.00
_cell.angle_beta   90.00
_cell.angle_gamma   90.00
#
_symmetry.space_group_name_H-M   'P 1'
#
loop_
_entity.id
_entity.type
_entity.pdbx_description
1 polymer ?
#
loop_
_entity_poly.entity_id
_entity_poly.type
_entity_poly.pdbx_seq_one_letter_code
_entity_poly.pdbx_strand_id
1 'polypeptide(L)'
;SSSESTSVSESVSASESYSASASLSESTSTSTSVSESLSSSESTSVSISQSMSESETPKVGEVIITYIRENDGKEIQKPRQDTPNSPYDTPYNTTEEGEKPNTIKTPDGKTYKIVPKGDYPVGKVDGDGHLESSDPIKGKVDKPKSTITYVYKEVKGNVYVHYVDTEGKTIKASVTDEKDQ
;
A
#
# COMPACT_ATOMS: atom_id res chain seq x y z
N SER A 1 -27.98 10.96 55.42
CA SER A 1 -28.52 9.59 55.39
C SER A 1 -29.16 9.36 54.04
N SER A 2 -28.85 8.22 53.42
CA SER A 2 -29.46 7.63 52.21
C SER A 2 -29.17 8.29 50.86
N SER A 3 -28.87 7.59 49.77
CA SER A 3 -28.49 6.18 49.51
C SER A 3 -27.88 6.12 48.10
N GLU A 4 -26.98 5.17 47.89
CA GLU A 4 -26.41 4.75 46.59
C GLU A 4 -27.46 4.36 45.55
N SER A 5 -27.10 4.41 44.26
CA SER A 5 -27.22 3.28 43.35
C SER A 5 -26.37 3.49 42.09
N THR A 6 -25.46 2.55 41.87
CA THR A 6 -24.68 2.29 40.67
C THR A 6 -25.54 1.55 39.64
N SER A 7 -25.23 1.68 38.35
CA SER A 7 -25.54 0.65 37.35
C SER A 7 -24.60 0.80 36.15
N VAL A 8 -23.70 -0.18 36.03
CA VAL A 8 -22.85 -0.46 34.88
C VAL A 8 -23.61 -1.41 33.95
N SER A 9 -23.39 -1.33 32.64
CA SER A 9 -23.79 -2.39 31.71
C SER A 9 -22.77 -2.53 30.61
N GLU A 10 -21.81 -3.43 30.84
CA GLU A 10 -20.99 -4.04 29.80
C GLU A 10 -21.86 -5.01 28.99
N SER A 11 -21.77 -4.94 27.66
CA SER A 11 -22.23 -6.03 26.80
C SER A 11 -21.07 -6.44 25.90
N VAL A 12 -20.43 -7.53 26.31
CA VAL A 12 -19.49 -8.30 25.50
C VAL A 12 -20.30 -9.26 24.64
N SER A 13 -20.09 -9.24 23.33
CA SER A 13 -20.56 -10.30 22.44
C SER A 13 -19.33 -10.96 21.83
N ALA A 14 -18.98 -12.11 22.39
CA ALA A 14 -18.07 -13.06 21.80
C ALA A 14 -18.84 -13.86 20.74
N SER A 15 -18.24 -14.06 19.57
CA SER A 15 -18.68 -15.06 18.61
C SER A 15 -17.44 -15.72 18.02
N GLU A 16 -17.03 -16.80 18.68
CA GLU A 16 -16.12 -17.79 18.11
C GLU A 16 -16.79 -18.50 16.94
N SER A 17 -16.07 -18.66 15.83
CA SER A 17 -16.35 -19.74 14.88
C SER A 17 -15.06 -20.09 14.15
N TYR A 18 -14.52 -21.22 14.57
CA TYR A 18 -13.45 -22.00 13.95
C TYR A 18 -13.96 -22.64 12.66
N SER A 19 -13.13 -22.65 11.62
CA SER A 19 -13.14 -23.70 10.59
C SER A 19 -11.78 -23.73 9.90
N ALA A 20 -10.95 -24.67 10.36
CA ALA A 20 -9.79 -25.13 9.65
C ALA A 20 -10.22 -26.06 8.51
N SER A 21 -9.63 -25.92 7.34
CA SER A 21 -9.69 -26.95 6.29
C SER A 21 -8.29 -27.14 5.75
N ALA A 22 -7.60 -28.13 6.34
CA ALA A 22 -6.40 -28.73 5.79
C ALA A 22 -6.80 -29.61 4.60
N SER A 23 -6.17 -29.41 3.45
CA SER A 23 -6.23 -30.36 2.34
C SER A 23 -4.83 -30.92 2.13
N LEU A 24 -4.65 -32.14 2.64
CA LEU A 24 -3.50 -33.00 2.45
C LEU A 24 -3.72 -33.77 1.15
N SER A 25 -2.75 -33.78 0.24
CA SER A 25 -2.76 -34.67 -0.92
C SER A 25 -1.44 -35.40 -0.97
N GLU A 26 -1.48 -36.63 -0.47
CA GLU A 26 -0.46 -37.65 -0.61
C GLU A 26 -0.40 -38.12 -2.06
N SER A 27 0.80 -38.23 -2.62
CA SER A 27 1.03 -38.96 -3.87
C SER A 27 2.00 -40.09 -3.56
N THR A 28 1.43 -41.28 -3.42
CA THR A 28 2.15 -42.55 -3.41
C THR A 28 2.56 -42.88 -4.84
N SER A 29 3.81 -43.29 -5.03
CA SER A 29 4.20 -44.02 -6.23
C SER A 29 5.20 -45.09 -5.85
N THR A 30 4.72 -46.30 -6.14
CA THR A 30 5.24 -47.65 -5.97
C THR A 30 6.68 -47.85 -6.44
N SER A 31 7.42 -48.62 -5.65
CA SER A 31 8.74 -49.18 -5.96
C SER A 31 8.65 -50.50 -6.73
N THR A 32 9.62 -50.77 -7.62
CA THR A 32 10.04 -52.12 -8.03
C THR A 32 11.51 -52.07 -8.48
N SER A 33 12.21 -53.17 -8.23
CA SER A 33 13.62 -53.31 -7.85
C SER A 33 14.54 -53.81 -8.96
N VAL A 34 15.86 -53.52 -8.79
CA VAL A 34 17.09 -54.37 -8.92
C VAL A 34 17.28 -55.12 -10.27
N SER A 35 18.42 -55.00 -10.98
CA SER A 35 19.67 -55.76 -10.73
C SER A 35 20.94 -55.22 -11.40
N GLU A 36 22.05 -55.67 -10.81
CA GLU A 36 23.49 -55.51 -11.03
C GLU A 36 24.05 -55.61 -12.46
N SER A 37 25.20 -54.98 -12.70
CA SER A 37 26.41 -55.68 -13.20
C SER A 37 27.68 -54.83 -13.12
N LEU A 38 28.75 -55.52 -12.72
CA LEU A 38 30.16 -55.12 -12.62
C LEU A 38 30.79 -54.92 -14.01
N SER A 39 31.68 -53.93 -14.20
CA SER A 39 32.93 -54.11 -14.99
C SER A 39 33.88 -52.90 -14.90
N SER A 40 35.16 -53.19 -15.10
CA SER A 40 36.35 -52.45 -14.69
C SER A 40 36.78 -51.26 -15.58
N SER A 41 37.42 -50.30 -14.89
CA SER A 41 38.71 -49.64 -15.18
C SER A 41 38.97 -48.78 -16.43
N GLU A 42 39.70 -47.69 -16.14
CA GLU A 42 40.63 -46.87 -16.93
C GLU A 42 40.16 -45.56 -17.61
N SER A 43 40.56 -44.47 -16.93
CA SER A 43 41.34 -43.33 -17.43
C SER A 43 40.82 -42.56 -18.64
N THR A 44 40.21 -41.41 -18.37
CA THR A 44 40.51 -40.18 -19.12
C THR A 44 40.30 -38.99 -18.19
N SER A 45 41.29 -38.11 -18.14
CA SER A 45 41.31 -36.91 -17.32
C SER A 45 40.12 -36.01 -17.65
N VAL A 46 39.10 -36.05 -16.81
CA VAL A 46 38.00 -35.09 -16.79
C VAL A 46 38.62 -33.75 -16.41
N SER A 47 38.58 -32.82 -17.34
CA SER A 47 38.76 -31.40 -17.04
C SER A 47 37.80 -31.06 -15.91
N ILE A 48 38.35 -30.85 -14.72
CA ILE A 48 37.61 -30.24 -13.62
C ILE A 48 37.36 -28.81 -14.10
N SER A 49 36.25 -28.64 -14.82
CA SER A 49 35.59 -27.37 -15.02
C SER A 49 35.24 -26.91 -13.62
N GLN A 50 36.18 -26.18 -13.02
CA GLN A 50 36.05 -25.57 -11.72
C GLN A 50 34.87 -24.63 -11.81
N SER A 51 33.70 -25.16 -11.45
CA SER A 51 32.43 -24.47 -11.38
C SER A 51 32.64 -23.29 -10.45
N MET A 52 32.64 -22.10 -11.04
CA MET A 52 32.51 -20.84 -10.32
C MET A 52 31.21 -20.91 -9.52
N SER A 53 31.31 -21.28 -8.25
CA SER A 53 30.29 -20.99 -7.26
C SER A 53 30.37 -19.50 -6.95
N GLU A 54 29.84 -18.69 -7.86
CA GLU A 54 29.58 -17.30 -7.59
C GLU A 54 28.42 -17.25 -6.60
N SER A 55 28.76 -16.96 -5.34
CA SER A 55 27.78 -16.72 -4.28
C SER A 55 27.03 -15.43 -4.60
N GLU A 56 26.02 -15.48 -5.46
CA GLU A 56 25.13 -14.36 -5.71
C GLU A 56 24.41 -14.02 -4.40
N THR A 57 24.74 -12.86 -3.82
CA THR A 57 23.94 -12.27 -2.75
C THR A 57 22.48 -12.20 -3.22
N PRO A 58 21.50 -12.62 -2.41
CA PRO A 58 20.11 -12.58 -2.82
C PRO A 58 19.74 -11.14 -3.18
N LYS A 59 19.21 -10.94 -4.38
CA LYS A 59 18.72 -9.63 -4.82
C LYS A 59 17.47 -9.30 -4.00
N VAL A 60 17.52 -8.16 -3.33
CA VAL A 60 16.46 -7.66 -2.45
C VAL A 60 16.10 -6.22 -2.79
N GLY A 61 14.85 -5.84 -2.56
CA GLY A 61 14.36 -4.49 -2.76
C GLY A 61 13.13 -4.18 -1.91
N GLU A 62 12.80 -2.90 -1.84
CA GLU A 62 11.65 -2.38 -1.08
C GLU A 62 10.66 -1.64 -1.99
N VAL A 63 9.41 -1.51 -1.51
CA VAL A 63 8.34 -0.76 -2.18
C VAL A 63 7.84 0.34 -1.24
N ILE A 64 7.93 1.58 -1.71
CA ILE A 64 7.57 2.78 -0.95
C ILE A 64 6.46 3.54 -1.69
N ILE A 65 5.49 4.02 -0.93
CA ILE A 65 4.39 4.86 -1.38
C ILE A 65 4.65 6.30 -0.95
N THR A 66 4.51 7.24 -1.88
CA THR A 66 4.63 8.68 -1.64
C THR A 66 3.34 9.41 -2.01
N TYR A 67 3.08 10.52 -1.33
CA TYR A 67 1.86 11.31 -1.50
C TYR A 67 2.25 12.76 -1.78
N ILE A 68 2.02 13.22 -3.00
CA ILE A 68 2.48 14.54 -3.45
C ILE A 68 1.34 15.47 -3.82
N ARG A 69 1.60 16.77 -3.76
CA ARG A 69 0.68 17.81 -4.22
C ARG A 69 0.73 17.94 -5.74
N GLU A 70 -0.44 18.10 -6.36
CA GLU A 70 -0.59 18.25 -7.81
C GLU A 70 0.17 19.44 -8.40
N ASN A 71 0.35 20.53 -7.63
CA ASN A 71 0.85 21.81 -8.15
C ASN A 71 2.38 21.89 -8.20
N ASP A 72 3.04 21.30 -7.21
CA ASP A 72 4.48 21.48 -6.99
C ASP A 72 5.23 20.20 -6.63
N GLY A 73 4.54 19.05 -6.56
CA GLY A 73 5.14 17.75 -6.31
C GLY A 73 5.71 17.54 -4.90
N LYS A 74 5.48 18.48 -3.98
CA LYS A 74 5.94 18.33 -2.59
C LYS A 74 5.11 17.28 -1.84
N GLU A 75 5.79 16.56 -0.95
CA GLU A 75 5.18 15.56 -0.09
C GLU A 75 4.19 16.18 0.90
N ILE A 76 3.07 15.50 1.10
CA ILE A 76 1.98 15.93 2.00
C ILE A 76 2.13 15.28 3.39
N GLN A 77 2.62 14.06 3.41
CA GLN A 77 2.87 13.28 4.63
C GLN A 77 4.09 12.39 4.41
N LYS A 78 4.56 11.75 5.49
CA LYS A 78 5.66 10.79 5.39
C LYS A 78 5.33 9.66 4.40
N PRO A 79 6.31 9.24 3.58
CA PRO A 79 6.18 8.05 2.76
C PRO A 79 5.80 6.83 3.60
N ARG A 80 5.06 5.91 2.99
CA ARG A 80 4.63 4.67 3.59
C ARG A 80 5.40 3.51 2.99
N GLN A 81 5.72 2.51 3.79
CA GLN A 81 6.33 1.28 3.28
C GLN A 81 5.22 0.27 3.03
N ASP A 82 5.11 -0.18 1.79
CA ASP A 82 4.20 -1.25 1.36
C ASP A 82 4.94 -2.59 1.59
N THR A 83 6.01 -2.82 0.84
CA THR A 83 6.82 -4.04 0.92
C THR A 83 8.17 -3.72 1.56
N PRO A 84 8.53 -4.33 2.71
CA PRO A 84 9.86 -4.23 3.28
C PRO A 84 10.93 -4.75 2.33
N ASN A 85 12.19 -4.53 2.66
CA ASN A 85 13.30 -5.09 1.92
C ASN A 85 13.16 -6.63 1.82
N SER A 86 12.71 -7.09 0.66
CA SER A 86 12.25 -8.45 0.39
C SER A 86 12.96 -9.01 -0.83
N PRO A 87 13.04 -10.33 -0.99
CA PRO A 87 13.60 -10.94 -2.20
C PRO A 87 12.93 -10.41 -3.46
N TYR A 88 13.69 -10.36 -4.55
CA TYR A 88 13.08 -10.12 -5.87
C TYR A 88 11.99 -11.16 -6.15
N ASP A 89 11.07 -10.81 -7.04
CA ASP A 89 9.84 -11.54 -7.34
C ASP A 89 8.76 -11.52 -6.24
N THR A 90 9.02 -10.92 -5.07
CA THR A 90 7.98 -10.70 -4.05
C THR A 90 6.85 -9.83 -4.63
N PRO A 91 5.59 -10.29 -4.62
CA PRO A 91 4.47 -9.51 -5.14
C PRO A 91 4.12 -8.35 -4.20
N TYR A 92 3.65 -7.24 -4.76
CA TYR A 92 3.19 -6.07 -4.01
C TYR A 92 1.92 -5.46 -4.62
N ASN A 93 1.16 -4.70 -3.81
CA ASN A 93 -0.08 -4.05 -4.23
C ASN A 93 -0.37 -2.80 -3.39
N THR A 94 0.02 -1.63 -3.89
CA THR A 94 -0.11 -0.35 -3.19
C THR A 94 -1.53 0.22 -3.09
N THR A 95 -2.55 -0.58 -3.44
CA THR A 95 -3.97 -0.21 -3.38
C THR A 95 -4.68 -0.85 -2.18
N GLU A 96 -3.94 -1.39 -1.21
CA GLU A 96 -4.51 -1.98 -0.01
C GLU A 96 -5.10 -0.90 0.92
N GLU A 97 -5.93 -1.34 1.88
CA GLU A 97 -6.65 -0.41 2.75
C GLU A 97 -5.67 0.44 3.58
N GLY A 98 -5.84 1.75 3.53
CA GLY A 98 -5.00 2.71 4.28
C GLY A 98 -3.69 3.10 3.60
N GLU A 99 -3.29 2.39 2.55
CA GLU A 99 -2.11 2.76 1.75
C GLU A 99 -2.40 3.88 0.76
N LYS A 100 -3.63 3.93 0.27
CA LYS A 100 -4.12 4.93 -0.67
C LYS A 100 -5.35 5.66 -0.10
N PRO A 101 -5.16 6.60 0.85
CA PRO A 101 -6.28 7.32 1.44
C PRO A 101 -6.92 8.26 0.42
N ASN A 102 -8.26 8.32 0.40
CA ASN A 102 -9.00 9.28 -0.44
C ASN A 102 -8.78 10.73 -0.01
N THR A 103 -8.44 10.95 1.26
CA THR A 103 -8.24 12.28 1.85
C THR A 103 -7.11 12.24 2.87
N ILE A 104 -6.20 13.20 2.78
CA ILE A 104 -5.10 13.40 3.73
C ILE A 104 -5.32 14.74 4.43
N LYS A 105 -5.23 14.75 5.76
CA LYS A 105 -5.24 15.98 6.57
C LYS A 105 -3.85 16.19 7.16
N THR A 106 -3.25 17.35 6.89
CA THR A 106 -1.97 17.71 7.49
C THR A 106 -2.16 18.24 8.91
N PRO A 107 -1.12 18.22 9.77
CA PRO A 107 -1.18 18.81 11.10
C PRO A 107 -1.53 20.31 11.06
N ASP A 108 -1.16 21.02 9.99
CA ASP A 108 -1.51 22.43 9.75
C ASP A 108 -2.99 22.67 9.38
N GLY A 109 -3.80 21.60 9.28
CA GLY A 109 -5.23 21.70 8.99
C GLY A 109 -5.60 21.71 7.50
N LYS A 110 -4.62 21.72 6.59
CA LYS A 110 -4.87 21.61 5.15
C LYS A 110 -5.41 20.21 4.83
N THR A 111 -6.42 20.15 3.97
CA THR A 111 -7.05 18.91 3.52
C THR A 111 -6.76 18.69 2.05
N TYR A 112 -6.29 17.50 1.69
CA TYR A 112 -5.95 17.12 0.34
C TYR A 112 -6.79 15.92 -0.10
N LYS A 113 -7.31 15.93 -1.33
CA LYS A 113 -8.08 14.82 -1.92
C LYS A 113 -7.33 14.25 -3.11
N ILE A 114 -7.41 12.94 -3.30
CA ILE A 114 -6.81 12.28 -4.45
C ILE A 114 -7.40 12.82 -5.74
N VAL A 115 -6.54 13.02 -6.75
CA VAL A 115 -6.99 13.60 -8.02
C VAL A 115 -7.51 12.51 -8.98
N PRO A 116 -8.51 12.81 -9.82
CA PRO A 116 -8.92 11.91 -10.89
C PRO A 116 -7.91 11.88 -12.05
N LYS A 117 -8.10 10.98 -13.02
CA LYS A 117 -7.29 10.93 -14.25
C LYS A 117 -7.20 12.31 -14.91
N GLY A 118 -5.99 12.73 -15.27
CA GLY A 118 -5.78 14.06 -15.85
C GLY A 118 -4.31 14.39 -16.13
N ASP A 119 -4.09 15.57 -16.67
CA ASP A 119 -2.76 16.16 -16.88
C ASP A 119 -2.57 17.27 -15.84
N TYR A 120 -1.58 17.09 -14.96
CA TYR A 120 -1.30 17.98 -13.83
C TYR A 120 0.12 18.55 -13.98
N PRO A 121 0.46 19.64 -13.27
CA PRO A 121 1.82 20.19 -13.29
C PRO A 121 2.92 19.16 -12.96
N VAL A 122 2.62 18.18 -12.11
CA VAL A 122 3.53 17.07 -11.76
C VAL A 122 3.62 15.97 -12.82
N GLY A 123 2.70 15.94 -13.78
CA GLY A 123 2.63 14.94 -14.85
C GLY A 123 1.23 14.34 -15.02
N LYS A 124 1.17 13.30 -15.86
CA LYS A 124 -0.07 12.57 -16.12
C LYS A 124 -0.40 11.66 -14.97
N VAL A 125 -1.67 11.65 -14.61
CA VAL A 125 -2.22 10.84 -13.52
C VAL A 125 -3.30 9.94 -14.08
N ASP A 126 -3.31 8.68 -13.67
CA ASP A 126 -4.30 7.69 -14.08
C ASP A 126 -5.59 7.73 -13.23
N GLY A 127 -6.52 6.81 -13.50
CA GLY A 127 -7.82 6.76 -12.78
C GLY A 127 -7.69 6.40 -11.30
N ASP A 128 -6.55 5.86 -10.90
CA ASP A 128 -6.25 5.55 -9.52
C ASP A 128 -5.67 6.77 -8.78
N GLY A 129 -5.37 7.88 -9.47
CA GLY A 129 -4.65 9.00 -8.86
C GLY A 129 -3.14 8.76 -8.79
N HIS A 130 -2.64 7.71 -9.45
CA HIS A 130 -1.24 7.37 -9.53
C HIS A 130 -0.54 8.16 -10.66
N LEU A 131 0.67 8.66 -10.38
CA LEU A 131 1.48 9.39 -11.34
C LEU A 131 2.11 8.43 -12.35
N GLU A 132 1.73 8.52 -13.63
CA GLU A 132 2.14 7.57 -14.68
C GLU A 132 3.66 7.50 -14.91
N SER A 133 4.43 8.49 -14.42
CA SER A 133 5.90 8.50 -14.46
C SER A 133 6.55 7.74 -13.28
N SER A 134 5.78 7.28 -12.29
CA SER A 134 6.24 6.50 -11.15
C SER A 134 6.11 5.00 -11.41
N ASP A 135 6.49 4.18 -10.42
CA ASP A 135 6.40 2.73 -10.56
C ASP A 135 4.94 2.22 -10.56
N PRO A 136 4.65 1.09 -11.23
CA PRO A 136 3.30 0.54 -11.26
C PRO A 136 2.72 0.31 -9.87
N ILE A 137 1.42 0.56 -9.70
CA ILE A 137 0.71 0.37 -8.41
C ILE A 137 0.67 -1.09 -7.92
N LYS A 138 0.90 -2.06 -8.81
CA LYS A 138 0.96 -3.51 -8.53
C LYS A 138 2.07 -4.13 -9.36
N GLY A 139 2.74 -5.11 -8.80
CA GLY A 139 3.79 -5.82 -9.51
C GLY A 139 4.56 -6.76 -8.62
N LYS A 140 5.83 -6.92 -8.94
CA LYS A 140 6.81 -7.69 -8.18
C LYS A 140 8.03 -6.83 -7.93
N VAL A 141 8.73 -7.06 -6.82
CA VAL A 141 10.02 -6.43 -6.55
C VAL A 141 11.03 -6.88 -7.60
N ASP A 142 11.51 -5.93 -8.42
CA ASP A 142 12.42 -6.17 -9.54
C ASP A 142 13.66 -5.25 -9.52
N LYS A 143 13.70 -4.33 -8.56
CA LYS A 143 14.75 -3.32 -8.41
C LYS A 143 14.96 -2.98 -6.93
N PRO A 144 16.08 -2.35 -6.54
CA PRO A 144 16.39 -2.13 -5.12
C PRO A 144 15.36 -1.24 -4.39
N LYS A 145 14.71 -0.32 -5.10
CA LYS A 145 13.69 0.57 -4.55
C LYS A 145 12.65 0.92 -5.60
N SER A 146 11.40 0.53 -5.36
CA SER A 146 10.24 0.99 -6.11
C SER A 146 9.54 2.12 -5.37
N THR A 147 9.20 3.18 -6.10
CA THR A 147 8.54 4.38 -5.57
C THR A 147 7.26 4.63 -6.36
N ILE A 148 6.13 4.37 -5.71
CA ILE A 148 4.80 4.59 -6.25
C ILE A 148 4.31 5.93 -5.70
N THR A 149 3.80 6.78 -6.59
CA THR A 149 3.43 8.15 -6.25
C THR A 149 1.95 8.40 -6.50
N TYR A 150 1.21 8.77 -5.45
CA TYR A 150 -0.18 9.22 -5.55
C TYR A 150 -0.26 10.75 -5.48
N VAL A 151 -1.10 11.33 -6.32
CA VAL A 151 -1.22 12.78 -6.49
C VAL A 151 -2.51 13.30 -5.86
N TYR A 152 -2.40 14.41 -5.14
CA TYR A 152 -3.51 15.02 -4.41
C TYR A 152 -3.63 16.52 -4.66
N LYS A 153 -4.88 17.00 -4.63
CA LYS A 153 -5.28 18.40 -4.73
C LYS A 153 -5.70 18.94 -3.37
N GLU A 154 -5.24 20.13 -3.02
CA GLU A 154 -5.70 20.86 -1.84
C GLU A 154 -7.17 21.24 -2.00
N VAL A 155 -7.98 20.93 -1.00
CA VAL A 155 -9.39 21.33 -0.93
C VAL A 155 -9.44 22.67 -0.22
N LYS A 156 -9.51 23.76 -0.99
CA LYS A 156 -9.77 25.09 -0.42
C LYS A 156 -11.21 25.11 0.11
N GLY A 157 -11.36 25.34 1.40
CA GLY A 157 -12.65 25.53 2.03
C GLY A 157 -13.14 26.95 1.81
N ASN A 158 -14.28 27.12 1.15
CA ASN A 158 -14.96 28.40 1.08
C ASN A 158 -15.94 28.46 2.26
N VAL A 159 -15.76 29.41 3.18
CA VAL A 159 -16.76 29.63 4.25
C VAL A 159 -17.78 30.62 3.72
N TYR A 160 -19.03 30.16 3.64
CA TYR A 160 -20.14 30.99 3.23
C TYR A 160 -20.97 31.40 4.45
N VAL A 161 -20.98 32.71 4.77
CA VAL A 161 -21.76 33.24 5.88
C VAL A 161 -23.07 33.80 5.34
N HIS A 162 -24.18 33.11 5.65
CA HIS A 162 -25.54 33.63 5.44
C HIS A 162 -26.02 34.35 6.70
N TYR A 163 -26.24 35.66 6.61
CA TYR A 163 -26.93 36.39 7.68
C TYR A 163 -28.44 36.30 7.45
N VAL A 164 -29.13 35.56 8.32
CA VAL A 164 -30.61 35.51 8.37
C VAL A 164 -31.11 36.04 9.72
N ASP A 165 -32.31 36.59 9.75
CA ASP A 165 -33.00 36.96 10.99
C ASP A 165 -33.64 35.72 11.66
N THR A 166 -34.27 35.92 12.83
CA THR A 166 -35.05 34.91 13.55
C THR A 166 -36.17 34.24 12.74
N GLU A 167 -36.71 34.93 11.73
CA GLU A 167 -37.73 34.41 10.80
C GLU A 167 -37.12 33.72 9.56
N GLY A 168 -35.78 33.66 9.47
CA GLY A 168 -35.06 33.05 8.35
C GLY A 168 -34.88 33.97 7.13
N LYS A 169 -35.22 35.26 7.22
CA LYS A 169 -35.08 36.21 6.11
C LYS A 169 -33.65 36.72 6.01
N THR A 170 -33.08 36.74 4.80
CA THR A 170 -31.72 37.24 4.57
C THR A 170 -31.61 38.74 4.90
N ILE A 171 -30.72 39.09 5.83
CA ILE A 171 -30.55 40.46 6.33
C ILE A 171 -29.29 41.16 5.82
N LYS A 172 -28.34 40.42 5.26
CA LYS A 172 -27.16 40.96 4.56
C LYS A 172 -26.78 40.08 3.38
N ALA A 173 -26.13 40.69 2.39
CA ALA A 173 -25.48 39.95 1.33
C ALA A 173 -24.52 38.93 1.95
N SER A 174 -24.50 37.73 1.37
CA SER A 174 -23.58 36.69 1.75
C SER A 174 -22.14 37.14 1.61
N VAL A 175 -21.34 36.87 2.63
CA VAL A 175 -19.90 37.07 2.57
C VAL A 175 -19.27 35.70 2.35
N THR A 176 -18.43 35.60 1.32
CA THR A 176 -17.54 34.45 1.14
C THR A 176 -16.19 34.85 1.71
N ASP A 177 -15.73 34.12 2.73
CA ASP A 177 -14.35 34.25 3.22
C ASP A 177 -13.52 33.21 2.46
N GLU A 178 -12.82 33.67 1.41
CA GLU A 178 -11.75 32.90 0.78
C GLU A 178 -10.49 33.13 1.60
N LYS A 179 -10.37 32.40 2.71
CA LYS A 179 -9.09 32.37 3.42
C LYS A 179 -8.13 31.53 2.59
N ASP A 180 -7.34 32.17 1.74
CA ASP A 180 -6.11 31.57 1.20
C ASP A 180 -5.27 31.15 2.41
N GLN A 181 -5.32 29.85 2.73
CA GLN A 181 -4.72 29.24 3.91
C GLN A 181 -3.28 28.80 3.66
#